data_AF-A0ABD0RTF1-F1
#
_entry.id   AF-A0ABD0RTF1-F1
#
_cell.length_a   1.000
_cell.length_b   1.000
_cell.length_c   1.000
_cell.angle_alpha   90.00
_cell.angle_beta   90.00
_cell.angle_gamma   90.00
#
_symmetry.space_group_name_H-M   'P 1'
#
loop_
_entity.id
_entity.type
_entity.pdbx_description
1 polymer ?
#
loop_
_entity_poly.entity_id
_entity_poly.type
_entity_poly.pdbx_seq_one_letter_code
_entity_poly.pdbx_strand_id
1 'polypeptide(L)' 'RTLEDQQGVKQISVTEALSRDDIHVAFICTENTSHEEHIRQFLEVGKHVCVEYPMTLSYTSAVDLWNLAQQKGEFLS' A
#
# COMPACT_ATOMS: atom_id res chain seq x y z
N ARG A 1 -4.77 -17.88 4.39
CA ARG A 1 -6.02 -18.12 5.15
C ARG A 1 -7.13 -17.40 4.39
N THR A 2 -8.16 -18.11 3.95
CA THR A 2 -9.30 -17.48 3.26
C THR A 2 -10.21 -16.90 4.34
N LEU A 3 -10.37 -15.57 4.35
CA LEU A 3 -11.36 -14.89 5.17
C LEU A 3 -12.72 -15.11 4.50
N GLU A 4 -13.74 -15.42 5.29
CA GLU A 4 -15.12 -15.47 4.79
C GLU A 4 -15.56 -14.10 4.28
N ASP A 5 -16.59 -14.04 3.44
CA ASP A 5 -17.17 -12.79 2.92
C ASP A 5 -17.56 -11.87 4.10
N GLN A 6 -16.74 -10.87 4.37
CA GLN A 6 -16.94 -9.93 5.47
C GLN A 6 -17.64 -8.71 4.88
N GLN A 7 -18.90 -8.48 5.24
CA GLN A 7 -19.65 -7.28 4.83
C GLN A 7 -19.81 -7.12 3.29
N GLY A 8 -19.79 -8.23 2.53
CA GLY A 8 -19.88 -8.22 1.06
C GLY A 8 -18.56 -7.85 0.36
N VAL A 9 -17.45 -7.82 1.11
CA VAL A 9 -16.11 -7.61 0.58
C VAL A 9 -15.40 -8.96 0.47
N LYS A 10 -15.04 -9.31 -0.76
CA LYS A 10 -14.26 -10.52 -1.05
C LYS A 10 -12.78 -10.27 -0.80
N GLN A 11 -12.13 -11.24 -0.17
CA GLN A 11 -10.68 -11.26 -0.08
C GLN A 11 -10.10 -11.45 -1.49
N ILE A 12 -9.16 -10.58 -1.85
CA ILE A 12 -8.37 -10.66 -3.08
C ILE A 12 -6.88 -10.76 -2.74
N SER A 13 -6.09 -11.22 -3.70
CA SER A 13 -4.63 -11.21 -3.57
C SER A 13 -4.08 -9.79 -3.72
N VAL A 14 -2.86 -9.55 -3.22
CA VAL A 14 -2.15 -8.26 -3.43
C VAL A 14 -1.96 -8.00 -4.93
N THR A 15 -1.60 -9.02 -5.71
CA THR A 15 -1.42 -8.90 -7.16
C THR A 15 -2.71 -8.46 -7.86
N GLU A 16 -3.85 -9.01 -7.46
CA GLU A 16 -5.15 -8.59 -8.00
C GLU A 16 -5.49 -7.16 -7.59
N ALA A 17 -5.18 -6.77 -6.35
CA ALA A 17 -5.37 -5.40 -5.89
C ALA A 17 -4.55 -4.38 -6.69
N LEU A 18 -3.31 -4.74 -7.06
CA LEU A 18 -2.42 -3.91 -7.87
C LEU A 18 -2.90 -3.76 -9.32
N SER A 19 -3.49 -4.81 -9.91
CA SER A 19 -3.90 -4.79 -11.32
C SER A 19 -5.27 -4.15 -11.59
N ARG A 20 -6.10 -4.00 -10.55
CA ARG A 20 -7.48 -3.55 -10.68
C ARG A 20 -7.55 -2.02 -10.76
N ASP A 21 -8.15 -1.51 -11.83
CA ASP A 21 -8.31 -0.06 -12.05
C ASP A 21 -9.38 0.57 -11.14
N ASP A 22 -10.32 -0.24 -10.61
CA ASP A 22 -11.34 0.26 -9.68
C ASP A 22 -10.81 0.49 -8.25
N ILE A 23 -9.58 0.08 -7.97
CA ILE A 23 -8.89 0.31 -6.69
C ILE A 23 -7.97 1.50 -6.82
N HIS A 24 -8.26 2.56 -6.06
CA HIS A 24 -7.52 3.82 -6.13
C HIS A 24 -6.60 4.05 -4.92
N VAL A 25 -6.93 3.46 -3.77
CA VAL A 25 -6.23 3.67 -2.49
C VAL A 25 -6.03 2.34 -1.79
N ALA A 26 -4.86 2.14 -1.20
CA ALA A 26 -4.53 0.99 -0.35
C ALA A 26 -4.30 1.42 1.11
N PHE A 27 -4.92 0.69 2.04
CA PHE A 27 -4.64 0.81 3.47
C PHE A 27 -3.74 -0.34 3.90
N ILE A 28 -2.53 -0.03 4.36
CA ILE A 28 -1.52 -1.01 4.76
C ILE A 28 -1.47 -1.05 6.29
N CYS A 29 -2.05 -2.12 6.86
CA CYS A 29 -2.05 -2.40 8.29
C CYS A 29 -1.34 -3.75 8.59
N THR A 30 -0.35 -4.11 7.77
CA THR A 30 0.40 -5.37 7.90
C THR A 30 1.51 -5.25 8.95
N GLU A 31 2.39 -6.25 9.05
CA GLU A 31 3.56 -6.13 9.92
C GLU A 31 4.52 -5.05 9.38
N ASN A 32 5.09 -4.24 10.29
CA ASN A 32 5.95 -3.09 9.94
C ASN A 32 7.10 -3.41 8.99
N THR A 33 7.64 -4.64 9.04
CA THR A 33 8.72 -5.12 8.15
C THR A 33 8.30 -5.22 6.69
N SER A 34 6.99 -5.39 6.44
CA SER A 34 6.40 -5.52 5.10
C SER A 34 5.83 -4.21 4.55
N HIS A 35 5.76 -3.15 5.36
CA HIS A 35 5.18 -1.87 4.94
C HIS A 35 5.91 -1.30 3.72
N GLU A 36 7.24 -1.25 3.77
CA GLU A 36 8.04 -0.63 2.71
C GLU A 36 7.79 -1.28 1.35
N GLU A 37 7.77 -2.62 1.30
CA GLU A 37 7.54 -3.37 0.07
C GLU A 37 6.14 -3.08 -0.51
N HIS A 38 5.10 -3.17 0.32
CA HIS A 38 3.74 -2.92 -0.13
C HIS A 38 3.53 -1.46 -0.57
N ILE A 39 4.02 -0.48 0.21
CA ILE A 39 3.90 0.95 -0.16
C ILE A 39 4.50 1.17 -1.55
N ARG A 40 5.71 0.65 -1.78
CA ARG A 40 6.39 0.79 -3.07
C ARG A 40 5.59 0.16 -4.20
N GLN A 41 5.10 -1.07 -4.04
CA GLN A 41 4.29 -1.76 -5.04
C GLN A 41 3.04 -0.96 -5.44
N PHE A 42 2.30 -0.44 -4.45
CA PHE A 42 1.08 0.34 -4.71
C PHE A 42 1.36 1.70 -5.35
N LEU A 43 2.39 2.43 -4.90
CA LEU A 43 2.79 3.70 -5.52
C LEU A 43 3.30 3.51 -6.96
N GLU A 44 4.03 2.42 -7.24
CA GLU A 44 4.57 2.17 -8.58
C GLU A 44 3.49 2.02 -9.65
N VAL A 45 2.35 1.42 -9.29
CA VAL A 45 1.18 1.24 -10.15
C VAL A 45 0.21 2.44 -10.11
N GLY A 46 0.59 3.54 -9.46
CA GLY A 46 -0.22 4.77 -9.42
C GLY A 46 -1.44 4.68 -8.51
N LYS A 47 -1.26 4.09 -7.32
CA LYS A 47 -2.31 4.02 -6.29
C LYS A 47 -1.86 4.80 -5.06
N HIS A 48 -2.79 5.51 -4.43
CA HIS A 48 -2.53 6.19 -3.17
C HIS A 48 -2.37 5.18 -2.03
N VAL A 49 -1.59 5.53 -1.01
CA VAL A 49 -1.28 4.65 0.12
C VAL A 49 -1.48 5.37 1.44
N CYS A 50 -2.21 4.73 2.36
CA CYS A 50 -2.27 5.09 3.77
C CYS A 50 -1.70 3.92 4.57
N VAL A 51 -0.70 4.16 5.42
CA VAL A 51 -0.03 3.09 6.18
C VAL A 51 -0.08 3.35 7.68
N GLU A 52 -0.25 2.27 8.44
CA GLU A 52 -0.18 2.32 9.90
C GLU A 52 1.23 2.65 10.40
N TYR A 53 1.30 3.27 11.58
CA TYR A 53 2.58 3.63 12.17
C TYR A 53 3.26 2.45 12.88
N PRO A 54 4.60 2.38 12.82
CA PRO A 54 5.50 3.21 12.01
C PRO A 54 5.46 2.86 10.51
N MET A 55 5.38 3.90 9.67
CA MET A 55 5.38 3.80 8.19
C MET A 55 6.56 2.97 7.66
N THR A 56 7.75 3.18 8.21
CA THR A 56 8.93 2.34 7.97
C THR A 56 9.79 2.29 9.24
N LEU A 57 10.74 1.34 9.28
CA LEU A 57 11.70 1.21 10.38
C LEU A 57 12.95 2.09 10.20
N SER A 58 13.10 2.76 9.06
CA SER A 58 14.24 3.63 8.76
C SER A 58 13.78 4.96 8.15
N TYR A 59 14.37 6.05 8.64
CA TYR A 59 14.16 7.38 8.08
C TYR A 59 14.51 7.44 6.59
N THR A 60 15.58 6.76 6.15
CA THR A 60 15.97 6.73 4.73
C THR A 60 14.87 6.12 3.87
N SER A 61 14.32 4.98 4.29
CA SER A 61 13.21 4.34 3.60
C SER A 61 11.97 5.23 3.53
N ALA A 62 11.66 5.96 4.61
CA ALA A 62 10.52 6.88 4.61
C ALA A 62 10.70 8.01 3.58
N VAL A 63 11.90 8.59 3.50
CA VAL A 63 12.23 9.64 2.53
C VAL A 63 12.15 9.11 1.09
N ASP A 64 12.67 7.91 0.83
CA ASP A 64 12.64 7.31 -0.50
C ASP A 64 11.21 7.04 -0.98
N LEU A 65 10.34 6.52 -0.10
CA LEU A 65 8.93 6.29 -0.41
C LEU A 65 8.17 7.60 -0.61
N TRP A 66 8.46 8.63 0.19
CA TRP A 66 7.88 9.94 0.01
C TRP A 66 8.23 10.54 -1.34
N ASN A 67 9.52 10.48 -1.73
CA ASN A 67 9.97 10.96 -3.03
C ASN A 67 9.32 10.17 -4.18
N LEU A 68 9.14 8.86 -4.03
CA LEU A 68 8.43 8.03 -5.00
C LEU A 68 6.98 8.48 -5.16
N ALA A 69 6.25 8.71 -4.06
CA ALA A 69 4.88 9.18 -4.10
C ALA A 69 4.77 10.53 -4.83
N GLN A 70 5.66 11.48 -4.50
CA GLN A 70 5.71 12.79 -5.16
C GLN A 70 6.02 12.69 -6.66
N GLN A 71 6.97 11.82 -7.05
CA GLN A 71 7.31 11.60 -8.46
C GLN A 71 6.13 11.05 -9.25
N LYS A 72 5.34 10.17 -8.64
CA LYS A 72 4.17 9.53 -9.27
C LYS A 72 2.93 10.42 -9.22
N GLY A 73 2.91 11.46 -8.39
CA GLY A 73 1.73 12.29 -8.15
C GLY A 73 0.73 11.65 -7.19
N GLU A 74 1.18 10.66 -6.41
CA GLU A 74 0.37 9.89 -5.48
C GLU A 74 0.46 10.45 -4.06
N PHE A 75 -0.49 10.03 -3.23
CA PHE A 75 -0.58 10.43 -1.83
C PHE A 75 -0.03 9.30 -0.97
N LEU A 76 0.83 9.65 -0.02
CA LEU A 76 1.36 8.75 1.00
C LEU A 76 1.17 9.40 2.37
N SER A 77 0.48 8.71 3.28
CA SER A 77 0.32 9.13 4.69
C SER A 77 0.56 8.00 5.67
#